data_AF-A0A9P0HTL8-F1
#
_entry.id   AF-A0A9P0HTL8-F1
#
_cell.length_a   1.000
_cell.length_b   1.000
_cell.length_c   1.000
_cell.angle_alpha   90.00
_cell.angle_beta   90.00
_cell.angle_gamma   90.00
#
_symmetry.space_group_name_H-M   'P 1'
#
loop_
_entity.id
_entity.type
_entity.pdbx_description
1 polymer ?
#
loop_
_entity_poly.entity_id
_entity_poly.type
_entity_poly.pdbx_seq_one_letter_code
_entity_poly.pdbx_strand_id
1 'polypeptide(L)'
;MQAKKRYLLVLLSCAFLAYCYFGGYRLKSEDITHFTEESLPTYVDTWKDQLYERDLEPAPHLRRTGNSYGVRKGNSNIVNQKCRMETCFDFTRCMKDFKVYVYPTADESTGEVPLTPSAVYQKVLDVISESRYYTPDPSQACLFVLAIDTLDRDNLSADYVRNVPSRLQRLKLWNGGRNHVVFNLYSGTWPDYSEDDLGFDTGEAILAKASMSVTSFRPGFDISIPLFHKNHPEKGGEPGFVSTNNFPINKKYLLAFKGKRYVHGIGSETRNSLYHLHNERDIVLVTTCRHGKSWKELKDERCDEDNTEYDR
;
A
#
# COMPACT_ATOMS: atom_id res chain seq x y z
N MET A 1 -64.60 -13.35 -34.69
CA MET A 1 -63.87 -13.27 -33.39
C MET A 1 -63.30 -11.85 -33.22
N GLN A 2 -64.17 -10.90 -32.90
CA GLN A 2 -64.35 -10.33 -31.56
C GLN A 2 -63.23 -9.36 -31.16
N ALA A 3 -63.40 -8.09 -31.57
CA ALA A 3 -62.58 -6.95 -31.18
C ALA A 3 -62.30 -6.90 -29.65
N LYS A 4 -63.21 -7.43 -28.83
CA LYS A 4 -63.04 -7.63 -27.39
C LYS A 4 -61.74 -8.37 -27.01
N LYS A 5 -61.31 -9.37 -27.78
CA LYS A 5 -60.05 -10.10 -27.53
C LYS A 5 -58.81 -9.25 -27.82
N ARG A 6 -58.88 -8.34 -28.80
CA ARG A 6 -57.77 -7.44 -29.16
C ARG A 6 -57.59 -6.35 -28.11
N TYR A 7 -58.68 -5.77 -27.62
CA TYR A 7 -58.62 -4.77 -26.54
C TYR A 7 -58.12 -5.37 -25.22
N LEU A 8 -58.49 -6.62 -24.91
CA LEU A 8 -57.99 -7.33 -23.73
C LEU A 8 -56.46 -7.51 -23.79
N LEU A 9 -55.94 -7.88 -24.96
CA LEU A 9 -54.52 -8.12 -25.16
C LEU A 9 -53.71 -6.83 -25.04
N VAL A 10 -54.23 -5.71 -25.58
CA VAL A 10 -53.64 -4.37 -25.44
C VAL A 10 -53.63 -3.94 -23.97
N LEU A 11 -54.73 -4.12 -23.24
CA LEU A 11 -54.81 -3.80 -21.81
C LEU A 11 -53.81 -4.61 -20.99
N LEU A 12 -53.67 -5.91 -21.27
CA LEU A 12 -52.68 -6.76 -20.59
C LEU A 12 -51.24 -6.33 -20.89
N SER A 13 -50.93 -5.96 -22.14
CA SER A 13 -49.61 -5.45 -22.49
C SER A 13 -49.31 -4.09 -21.82
N CYS A 14 -50.28 -3.19 -21.74
CA CYS A 14 -50.11 -1.91 -21.04
C CYS A 14 -49.94 -2.11 -19.53
N ALA A 15 -50.70 -3.04 -18.92
CA ALA A 15 -50.55 -3.39 -17.51
C ALA A 15 -49.18 -4.03 -17.21
N PHE A 16 -48.69 -4.91 -18.10
CA PHE A 16 -47.36 -5.51 -17.97
C PHE A 16 -46.25 -4.46 -18.09
N LEU A 17 -46.34 -3.55 -19.06
CA LEU A 17 -45.37 -2.46 -19.21
C LEU A 17 -45.39 -1.51 -18.02
N ALA A 18 -46.57 -1.18 -17.48
CA ALA A 18 -46.68 -0.40 -16.25
C ALA A 18 -46.06 -1.13 -15.06
N TYR A 19 -46.31 -2.44 -14.91
CA TYR A 19 -45.68 -3.25 -13.87
C TYR A 19 -44.15 -3.31 -14.01
N CYS A 20 -43.61 -3.47 -15.22
CA CYS A 20 -42.17 -3.43 -15.45
C CYS A 20 -41.58 -2.03 -15.21
N TYR A 21 -42.29 -0.97 -15.56
CA TYR A 21 -41.83 0.41 -15.38
C TYR A 21 -41.83 0.83 -13.89
N PHE A 22 -42.91 0.55 -13.16
CA PHE A 22 -43.03 0.89 -11.74
C PHE A 22 -42.35 -0.15 -10.82
N GLY A 23 -42.31 -1.43 -11.20
CA GLY A 23 -41.66 -2.51 -10.46
C GLY A 23 -40.16 -2.62 -10.72
N GLY A 24 -39.70 -2.31 -11.94
CA GLY A 24 -38.26 -2.25 -12.27
C GLY A 24 -37.52 -1.15 -11.53
N TYR A 25 -38.20 -0.06 -11.18
CA TYR A 25 -37.65 1.00 -10.33
C TYR A 25 -37.36 0.53 -8.89
N ARG A 26 -38.10 -0.47 -8.38
CA ARG A 26 -37.82 -1.06 -7.07
C ARG A 26 -36.69 -2.08 -7.08
N LEU A 27 -36.38 -2.70 -8.22
CA LEU A 27 -35.21 -3.58 -8.37
C LEU A 27 -33.90 -2.81 -8.59
N LYS A 28 -33.99 -1.50 -8.85
CA LYS A 28 -32.84 -0.59 -9.00
C LYS A 28 -32.71 0.43 -7.86
N SER A 29 -33.42 0.18 -6.75
CA SER A 29 -33.00 0.73 -5.47
C SER A 29 -31.82 -0.13 -5.05
N GLU A 30 -30.60 0.40 -5.15
CA GLU A 30 -29.53 -0.08 -4.28
C GLU A 30 -30.09 0.04 -2.87
N ASP A 31 -30.53 -1.07 -2.30
CA ASP A 31 -30.60 -1.17 -0.86
C ASP A 31 -29.16 -0.90 -0.41
N ILE A 32 -28.93 0.33 0.06
CA ILE A 32 -27.85 0.62 0.99
C ILE A 32 -28.18 -0.24 2.19
N THR A 33 -27.78 -1.51 2.13
CA THR A 33 -27.70 -2.36 3.29
C THR A 33 -26.78 -1.61 4.24
N HIS A 34 -27.36 -0.99 5.25
CA HIS A 34 -26.61 -0.60 6.43
C HIS A 34 -25.94 -1.88 6.92
N PHE A 35 -24.67 -2.05 6.56
CA PHE A 35 -23.82 -3.09 7.09
C PHE A 35 -23.76 -2.86 8.59
N THR A 36 -24.54 -3.64 9.35
CA THR A 36 -24.46 -3.63 10.81
C THR A 36 -23.18 -4.35 11.19
N GLU A 37 -22.17 -3.55 11.55
CA GLU A 37 -20.85 -3.95 12.01
C GLU A 37 -20.91 -5.02 13.13
N GLU A 38 -21.99 -5.03 13.92
CA GLU A 38 -22.29 -6.02 14.97
C GLU A 38 -22.56 -7.45 14.49
N SER A 39 -22.79 -7.66 13.19
CA SER A 39 -23.01 -8.99 12.60
C SER A 39 -21.74 -9.67 12.09
N LEU A 40 -20.60 -8.97 12.17
CA LEU A 40 -19.33 -9.50 11.68
C LEU A 40 -18.76 -10.55 12.64
N PRO A 41 -18.29 -11.69 12.12
CA PRO A 41 -17.59 -12.69 12.92
C PRO A 41 -16.32 -12.13 13.60
N THR A 42 -15.95 -12.67 14.75
CA THR A 42 -14.87 -12.17 15.63
C THR A 42 -13.46 -12.14 15.02
N TYR A 43 -13.25 -12.70 13.83
CA TYR A 43 -11.97 -12.64 13.09
C TYR A 43 -11.94 -11.53 12.03
N VAL A 44 -13.03 -10.79 11.86
CA VAL A 44 -13.07 -9.62 10.98
C VAL A 44 -12.65 -8.42 11.82
N ASP A 45 -11.38 -8.02 11.68
CA ASP A 45 -10.88 -6.82 12.34
C ASP A 45 -11.65 -5.59 11.81
N THR A 46 -12.45 -4.99 12.68
CA THR A 46 -13.07 -3.71 12.41
C THR A 46 -12.05 -2.59 12.56
N TRP A 47 -12.32 -1.41 12.01
CA TRP A 47 -11.43 -0.25 12.17
C TRP A 47 -11.30 0.18 13.64
N LYS A 48 -12.25 -0.20 14.51
CA LYS A 48 -12.14 -0.04 15.96
C LYS A 48 -11.16 -1.04 16.61
N ASP A 49 -11.04 -2.24 16.06
CA ASP A 49 -10.13 -3.28 16.56
C ASP A 49 -8.66 -2.96 16.27
N GLN A 50 -8.38 -2.10 15.27
CA GLN A 50 -7.02 -1.62 15.01
C GLN A 50 -6.47 -0.64 16.07
N LEU A 51 -7.30 -0.21 17.04
CA LEU A 51 -6.94 0.75 18.09
C LEU A 51 -6.75 0.09 19.46
N TYR A 52 -6.36 -1.19 19.53
CA TYR A 52 -5.94 -1.76 20.81
C TYR A 52 -4.64 -1.10 21.27
N GLU A 53 -4.73 -0.27 22.33
CA GLU A 53 -3.58 0.33 23.03
C GLU A 53 -2.51 -0.70 23.42
N ARG A 54 -2.91 -1.96 23.58
CA ARG A 54 -2.03 -3.07 23.96
C ARG A 54 -1.04 -3.47 22.86
N ASP A 55 -1.36 -3.24 21.59
CA ASP A 55 -0.47 -3.51 20.45
C ASP A 55 0.47 -2.34 20.14
N LEU A 56 0.26 -1.19 20.81
CA LEU A 56 1.19 -0.06 20.82
C LEU A 56 2.32 -0.26 21.85
N GLU A 57 2.31 -1.36 22.62
CA GLU A 57 3.36 -1.63 23.60
C GLU A 57 4.66 -2.07 22.90
N PRO A 58 5.79 -1.37 23.12
CA PRO A 58 7.06 -1.76 22.53
C PRO A 58 7.49 -3.16 23.01
N ALA A 59 8.17 -3.89 22.12
CA ALA A 59 8.61 -5.26 22.37
C ALA A 59 9.31 -5.41 23.74
N PRO A 60 9.13 -6.54 24.47
CA PRO A 60 9.65 -6.74 25.83
C PRO A 60 11.16 -6.50 25.98
N HIS A 61 11.93 -6.69 24.89
CA HIS A 61 13.36 -6.39 24.85
C HIS A 61 13.65 -4.89 25.03
N LEU A 62 12.84 -3.98 24.46
CA LEU A 62 12.96 -2.54 24.66
C LEU A 62 12.61 -2.11 26.09
N ARG A 63 11.74 -2.86 26.79
CA ARG A 63 11.44 -2.61 28.21
C ARG A 63 12.62 -2.93 29.12
N ARG A 64 13.39 -3.97 28.78
CA ARG A 64 14.52 -4.46 29.59
C ARG A 64 15.78 -3.62 29.45
N THR A 65 16.03 -3.02 28.30
CA THR A 65 17.28 -2.29 28.06
C THR A 65 17.29 -0.89 28.66
N GLY A 66 16.20 -0.40 29.26
CA GLY A 66 16.17 0.88 29.99
C GLY A 66 16.50 2.11 29.12
N ASN A 67 16.76 1.92 27.82
CA ASN A 67 16.75 2.96 26.83
C ASN A 67 15.30 3.35 26.66
N SER A 68 14.84 4.23 27.56
CA SER A 68 14.01 5.34 27.17
C SER A 68 14.61 5.83 25.85
N TYR A 69 13.99 5.46 24.74
CA TYR A 69 13.86 6.41 23.66
C TYR A 69 13.23 7.61 24.35
N GLY A 70 14.08 8.51 24.85
CA GLY A 70 13.73 9.91 24.85
C GLY A 70 13.19 10.07 23.45
N VAL A 71 11.87 10.27 23.37
CA VAL A 71 11.23 10.93 22.25
C VAL A 71 12.26 11.96 21.85
N ARG A 72 13.01 11.69 20.78
CA ARG A 72 13.87 12.71 20.23
C ARG A 72 12.82 13.74 19.84
N LYS A 73 12.69 14.75 20.68
CA LYS A 73 12.06 16.03 20.41
C LYS A 73 12.86 16.75 19.33
N GLY A 74 13.45 16.02 18.38
CA GLY A 74 13.80 16.55 17.09
C GLY A 74 12.48 16.64 16.36
N ASN A 75 11.98 17.85 16.18
CA ASN A 75 10.88 18.21 15.31
C ASN A 75 10.57 17.13 14.26
N SER A 76 9.67 16.19 14.55
CA SER A 76 9.11 15.27 13.56
C SER A 76 8.06 16.02 12.74
N ASN A 77 8.42 17.20 12.26
CA ASN A 77 7.59 18.06 11.41
C ASN A 77 7.58 17.56 9.95
N ILE A 78 8.01 16.32 9.70
CA ILE A 78 8.30 15.79 8.36
C ILE A 78 7.07 15.07 7.78
N VAL A 79 6.30 14.38 8.63
CA VAL A 79 4.99 13.82 8.28
C VAL A 79 3.93 14.45 9.17
N ASN A 80 2.96 15.13 8.57
CA ASN A 80 1.90 15.78 9.33
C ASN A 80 0.89 14.74 9.85
N GLN A 81 1.11 14.31 11.10
CA GLN A 81 0.28 13.32 11.81
C GLN A 81 -1.18 13.75 12.04
N LYS A 82 -1.49 15.05 11.88
CA LYS A 82 -2.84 15.61 12.04
C LYS A 82 -3.68 15.50 10.77
N CYS A 83 -3.09 15.10 9.65
CA CYS A 83 -3.83 15.01 8.39
C CYS A 83 -4.83 13.86 8.38
N ARG A 84 -6.03 14.18 7.91
CA ARG A 84 -7.13 13.28 7.61
C ARG A 84 -7.72 13.69 6.26
N MET A 85 -8.59 12.87 5.69
CA MET A 85 -9.19 13.17 4.39
C MET A 85 -9.97 14.49 4.46
N GLU A 86 -10.72 14.71 5.53
CA GLU A 86 -11.50 15.93 5.75
C GLU A 86 -10.67 17.20 5.99
N THR A 87 -9.39 17.09 6.39
CA THR A 87 -8.55 18.24 6.72
C THR A 87 -7.50 18.56 5.64
N CYS A 88 -6.83 17.53 5.12
CA CYS A 88 -5.67 17.66 4.25
C CYS A 88 -5.93 17.25 2.80
N PHE A 89 -7.15 16.80 2.47
CA PHE A 89 -7.54 16.45 1.11
C PHE A 89 -8.62 17.41 0.59
N ASP A 90 -8.46 17.87 -0.64
CA ASP A 90 -9.47 18.67 -1.35
C ASP A 90 -10.35 17.77 -2.23
N PHE A 91 -11.53 17.44 -1.70
CA PHE A 91 -12.54 16.65 -2.42
C PHE A 91 -13.17 17.37 -3.60
N THR A 92 -13.11 18.70 -3.67
CA THR A 92 -13.78 19.46 -4.73
C THR A 92 -13.22 19.13 -6.11
N ARG A 93 -11.93 18.78 -6.17
CA ARG A 93 -11.23 18.34 -7.38
C ARG A 93 -11.68 16.99 -7.92
N CYS A 94 -12.36 16.20 -7.08
CA CYS A 94 -12.73 14.82 -7.38
C CYS A 94 -14.23 14.63 -7.61
N MET A 95 -15.03 15.71 -7.54
CA MET A 95 -16.50 15.61 -7.63
C MET A 95 -17.02 15.22 -9.01
N LYS A 96 -16.32 15.60 -10.08
CA LYS A 96 -16.77 15.35 -11.46
C LYS A 96 -16.29 13.99 -11.97
N ASP A 97 -15.00 13.72 -11.83
CA ASP A 97 -14.35 12.48 -12.25
C ASP A 97 -13.09 12.27 -11.40
N PHE A 98 -12.62 11.03 -11.33
CA PHE A 98 -11.40 10.68 -10.62
C PHE A 98 -10.25 10.55 -11.62
N LYS A 99 -9.44 11.60 -11.72
CA LYS A 99 -8.27 11.64 -12.60
C LYS A 99 -6.97 11.85 -11.84
N VAL A 100 -5.89 11.29 -12.35
CA VAL A 100 -4.56 11.32 -11.77
C VAL A 100 -3.61 11.99 -12.77
N TYR A 101 -2.98 13.07 -12.34
CA TYR A 101 -1.92 13.72 -13.09
C TYR A 101 -0.56 13.22 -12.61
N VAL A 102 0.28 12.83 -13.55
CA VAL A 102 1.67 12.44 -13.29
C VAL A 102 2.57 13.58 -13.75
N TYR A 103 3.45 14.06 -12.87
CA TYR A 103 4.41 15.10 -13.26
C TYR A 103 5.35 14.58 -14.36
N PRO A 104 5.78 15.45 -15.28
CA PRO A 104 6.75 15.06 -16.30
C PRO A 104 8.12 14.75 -15.66
N THR A 105 8.81 13.75 -16.20
CA THR A 105 10.17 13.33 -15.75
C THR A 105 11.27 14.28 -16.22
N ALA A 106 11.05 14.97 -17.34
CA ALA A 106 11.89 16.05 -17.83
C ALA A 106 11.20 17.39 -17.62
N ASP A 107 11.85 18.29 -16.91
CA ASP A 107 11.42 19.68 -16.85
C ASP A 107 12.22 20.46 -17.91
N GLU A 108 11.73 20.41 -19.15
CA GLU A 108 12.37 21.08 -20.31
C GLU A 108 12.62 22.58 -20.06
N SER A 109 11.90 23.18 -19.11
CA SER A 109 11.98 24.58 -18.75
C SER A 109 13.19 24.96 -17.88
N THR A 110 13.87 23.98 -17.26
CA THR A 110 14.88 24.25 -16.22
C THR A 110 16.32 23.97 -16.63
N GLY A 111 16.55 23.32 -17.79
CA GLY A 111 17.90 23.02 -18.30
C GLY A 111 18.75 22.10 -17.41
N GLU A 112 18.18 21.53 -16.34
CA GLU A 112 18.83 20.53 -15.50
C GLU A 112 18.73 19.13 -16.12
N VAL A 113 19.69 18.27 -15.80
CA VAL A 113 19.68 16.85 -16.19
C VAL A 113 18.35 16.23 -15.72
N PRO A 114 17.53 15.67 -16.63
CA PRO A 114 16.30 14.98 -16.27
C PRO A 114 16.59 13.93 -15.20
N LEU A 115 15.79 13.92 -14.13
CA LEU A 115 15.84 12.80 -13.19
C LEU A 115 15.27 11.59 -13.93
N THR A 116 16.12 10.62 -14.23
CA THR A 116 15.66 9.31 -14.67
C THR A 116 15.21 8.53 -13.43
N PRO A 117 13.91 8.22 -13.29
CA PRO A 117 13.43 7.36 -12.22
C PRO A 117 14.15 6.02 -12.19
N SER A 118 14.23 5.36 -11.04
CA SER A 118 14.64 3.96 -11.00
C SER A 118 13.70 3.12 -11.88
N ALA A 119 14.19 1.99 -12.39
CA ALA A 119 13.37 1.08 -13.18
C ALA A 119 12.11 0.60 -12.44
N VAL A 120 12.12 0.60 -11.09
CA VAL A 120 10.97 0.23 -10.28
C VAL A 120 9.96 1.37 -10.19
N TYR A 121 10.42 2.60 -9.99
CA TYR A 121 9.50 3.75 -9.94
C TYR A 121 8.93 4.07 -11.31
N GLN A 122 9.70 3.90 -12.39
CA GLN A 122 9.21 4.04 -13.74
C GLN A 122 7.98 3.15 -14.00
N LYS A 123 8.03 1.87 -13.58
CA LYS A 123 6.87 0.97 -13.65
C LYS A 123 5.64 1.51 -12.92
N VAL A 124 5.83 2.13 -11.75
CA VAL A 124 4.72 2.75 -11.00
C VAL A 124 4.10 3.90 -11.80
N LEU A 125 4.93 4.77 -12.38
CA LEU A 125 4.47 5.88 -13.21
C LEU A 125 3.78 5.39 -14.49
N ASP A 126 4.31 4.35 -15.13
CA ASP A 126 3.78 3.78 -16.37
C ASP A 126 2.40 3.16 -16.14
N VAL A 127 2.24 2.33 -15.09
CA VAL A 127 0.93 1.74 -14.73
C VAL A 127 -0.14 2.80 -14.47
N ILE A 128 0.23 3.91 -13.82
CA ILE A 128 -0.70 5.02 -13.56
C ILE A 128 -1.03 5.74 -14.87
N SER A 129 -0.03 6.01 -15.71
CA SER A 129 -0.17 6.76 -16.97
C SER A 129 -0.94 5.99 -18.05
N GLU A 130 -0.83 4.66 -18.07
CA GLU A 130 -1.59 3.79 -18.95
C GLU A 130 -3.02 3.53 -18.46
N SER A 131 -3.32 3.88 -17.22
CA SER A 131 -4.65 3.65 -16.64
C SER A 131 -5.71 4.61 -17.20
N ARG A 132 -6.98 4.20 -17.14
CA ARG A 132 -8.13 5.05 -17.46
C ARG A 132 -8.24 6.32 -16.59
N TYR A 133 -7.53 6.35 -15.46
CA TYR A 133 -7.55 7.47 -14.53
C TYR A 133 -6.52 8.53 -14.92
N TYR A 134 -5.55 8.24 -15.77
CA TYR A 134 -4.57 9.24 -16.19
C TYR A 134 -5.22 10.46 -16.86
N THR A 135 -4.64 11.64 -16.60
CA THR A 135 -4.87 12.85 -17.37
C THR A 135 -3.57 13.63 -17.57
N PRO A 136 -3.31 14.17 -18.77
CA PRO A 136 -2.20 15.11 -19.00
C PRO A 136 -2.55 16.54 -18.54
N ASP A 137 -3.83 16.84 -18.26
CA ASP A 137 -4.29 18.16 -17.85
C ASP A 137 -4.39 18.24 -16.31
N PRO A 138 -3.50 18.99 -15.62
CA PRO A 138 -3.52 19.10 -14.17
C PRO A 138 -4.76 19.83 -13.63
N SER A 139 -5.51 20.58 -14.47
CA SER A 139 -6.75 21.23 -14.04
C SER A 139 -7.89 20.24 -13.83
N GLN A 140 -7.83 19.08 -14.48
CA GLN A 140 -8.83 18.01 -14.38
C GLN A 140 -8.48 16.96 -13.32
N ALA A 141 -7.26 17.03 -12.76
CA ALA A 141 -6.74 16.02 -11.86
C ALA A 141 -7.31 16.14 -10.45
N CYS A 142 -7.81 15.02 -9.92
CA CYS A 142 -8.14 14.81 -8.53
C CYS A 142 -6.88 14.54 -7.70
N LEU A 143 -5.98 13.68 -8.19
CA LEU A 143 -4.72 13.32 -7.54
C LEU A 143 -3.50 13.71 -8.37
N PHE A 144 -2.39 13.91 -7.68
CA PHE A 144 -1.10 14.24 -8.26
C PHE A 144 -0.03 13.24 -7.82
N VAL A 145 0.76 12.75 -8.78
CA VAL A 145 1.86 11.81 -8.53
C VAL A 145 3.15 12.43 -9.07
N LEU A 146 4.13 12.58 -8.18
CA LEU A 146 5.42 13.16 -8.51
C LEU A 146 6.20 12.27 -9.49
N ALA A 147 7.07 12.85 -10.30
CA ALA A 147 8.11 12.12 -11.03
C ALA A 147 9.44 12.02 -10.23
N ILE A 148 9.43 12.46 -8.97
CA ILE A 148 10.59 12.38 -8.08
C ILE A 148 10.58 11.02 -7.41
N ASP A 149 11.57 10.18 -7.73
CA ASP A 149 11.69 8.86 -7.13
C ASP A 149 11.98 8.94 -5.63
N THR A 150 10.99 8.48 -4.85
CA THR A 150 11.02 8.45 -3.38
C THR A 150 10.83 7.03 -2.85
N LEU A 151 10.83 6.02 -3.73
CA LEU A 151 10.64 4.62 -3.35
C LEU A 151 11.72 4.16 -2.37
N ASP A 152 12.96 4.60 -2.58
CA ASP A 152 14.10 4.24 -1.75
C ASP A 152 14.69 5.48 -1.06
N ARG A 153 14.47 5.56 0.26
CA ARG A 153 15.01 6.63 1.11
C ARG A 153 16.19 6.16 1.95
N ASP A 154 16.78 5.00 1.62
CA ASP A 154 18.07 4.58 2.15
C ASP A 154 19.20 5.41 1.50
N ASN A 155 19.99 6.12 2.31
CA ASN A 155 21.08 6.95 1.82
C ASN A 155 22.24 6.14 1.16
N LEU A 156 22.29 4.83 1.39
CA LEU A 156 23.25 3.90 0.78
C LEU A 156 22.77 3.36 -0.57
N SER A 157 21.49 3.57 -0.91
CA SER A 157 20.92 3.07 -2.15
C SER A 157 21.46 3.83 -3.36
N ALA A 158 21.70 3.09 -4.44
CA ALA A 158 22.00 3.68 -5.75
C ALA A 158 20.80 4.48 -6.31
N ASP A 159 19.59 4.14 -5.87
CA ASP A 159 18.34 4.79 -6.30
C ASP A 159 17.97 5.99 -5.41
N TYR A 160 18.82 6.35 -4.42
CA TYR A 160 18.54 7.45 -3.48
C TYR A 160 18.58 8.82 -4.15
N VAL A 161 17.42 9.46 -4.28
CA VAL A 161 17.32 10.82 -4.82
C VAL A 161 17.69 11.86 -3.75
N ARG A 162 18.67 12.70 -4.06
CA ARG A 162 19.11 13.82 -3.19
C ARG A 162 18.32 15.11 -3.48
N ASN A 163 18.31 16.00 -2.49
CA ASN A 163 17.74 17.36 -2.58
C ASN A 163 16.25 17.39 -2.95
N VAL A 164 15.47 16.40 -2.48
CA VAL A 164 14.01 16.36 -2.66
C VAL A 164 13.32 17.66 -2.21
N PRO A 165 13.65 18.27 -1.05
CA PRO A 165 13.01 19.52 -0.63
C PRO A 165 13.16 20.66 -1.65
N SER A 166 14.37 20.86 -2.18
CA SER A 166 14.65 21.89 -3.19
C SER A 166 13.98 21.62 -4.53
N ARG A 167 13.65 20.36 -4.84
CA ARG A 167 12.89 19.99 -6.04
C ARG A 167 11.41 20.26 -5.84
N LEU A 168 10.83 19.86 -4.71
CA LEU A 168 9.43 20.12 -4.36
C LEU A 168 9.10 21.62 -4.37
N GLN A 169 10.00 22.46 -3.83
CA GLN A 169 9.82 23.92 -3.83
C GLN A 169 9.70 24.54 -5.23
N ARG A 170 10.24 23.89 -6.27
CA ARG A 170 10.15 24.35 -7.66
C ARG A 170 8.84 23.92 -8.34
N LEU A 171 8.19 22.89 -7.82
CA LEU A 171 6.94 22.38 -8.36
C LEU A 171 5.79 23.32 -7.99
N LYS A 172 5.36 24.13 -8.97
CA LYS A 172 4.25 25.09 -8.80
C LYS A 172 2.96 24.42 -8.33
N LEU A 173 2.74 23.16 -8.71
CA LEU A 173 1.54 22.40 -8.40
C LEU A 173 1.62 21.67 -7.04
N TRP A 174 2.77 21.65 -6.34
CA TRP A 174 2.96 20.86 -5.10
C TRP A 174 1.94 21.19 -4.01
N ASN A 175 1.55 22.46 -3.88
CA ASN A 175 0.50 22.93 -2.95
C ASN A 175 0.62 22.35 -1.52
N GLY A 176 1.85 22.31 -0.98
CA GLY A 176 2.11 21.76 0.35
C GLY A 176 1.78 20.26 0.51
N GLY A 177 1.66 19.51 -0.59
CA GLY A 177 1.32 18.09 -0.60
C GLY A 177 -0.17 17.79 -0.72
N ARG A 178 -1.06 18.79 -0.68
CA ARG A 178 -2.51 18.55 -0.78
C ARG A 178 -2.85 17.82 -2.08
N ASN A 179 -3.62 16.72 -1.99
CA ASN A 179 -3.98 15.82 -3.10
C ASN A 179 -2.79 15.12 -3.79
N HIS A 180 -1.59 15.14 -3.21
CA HIS A 180 -0.44 14.42 -3.74
C HIS A 180 -0.30 13.04 -3.09
N VAL A 181 0.22 12.08 -3.86
CA VAL A 181 0.61 10.76 -3.37
C VAL A 181 2.12 10.62 -3.48
N VAL A 182 2.77 10.28 -2.37
CA VAL A 182 4.20 9.98 -2.27
C VAL A 182 4.36 8.49 -2.01
N PHE A 183 5.26 7.84 -2.75
CA PHE A 183 5.49 6.41 -2.64
C PHE A 183 6.78 6.12 -1.87
N ASN A 184 6.76 5.17 -0.95
CA ASN A 184 7.96 4.69 -0.28
C ASN A 184 7.91 3.19 -0.04
N LEU A 185 8.91 2.45 -0.53
CA LEU A 185 9.01 1.00 -0.31
C LEU A 185 10.13 0.65 0.68
N TYR A 186 11.23 1.41 0.63
CA TYR A 186 12.41 1.18 1.45
C TYR A 186 12.65 2.39 2.33
N SER A 187 12.56 2.18 3.65
CA SER A 187 12.78 3.20 4.68
C SER A 187 14.18 3.12 5.30
N GLY A 188 15.16 2.52 4.60
CA GLY A 188 16.52 2.34 5.12
C GLY A 188 16.94 0.88 5.24
N THR A 189 18.21 0.69 5.58
CA THR A 189 18.84 -0.61 5.83
C THR A 189 19.39 -0.63 7.25
N TRP A 190 19.43 -1.83 7.85
CA TRP A 190 20.05 -2.04 9.16
C TRP A 190 21.47 -1.44 9.23
N PRO A 191 21.86 -0.81 10.34
CA PRO A 191 21.08 -0.59 11.57
C PRO A 191 20.17 0.64 11.54
N ASP A 192 20.24 1.45 10.48
CA ASP A 192 19.69 2.80 10.40
C ASP A 192 18.36 2.85 9.65
N TYR A 193 17.38 2.05 10.08
CA TYR A 193 16.01 2.17 9.55
C TYR A 193 15.41 3.52 9.96
N SER A 194 14.93 4.27 8.99
CA SER A 194 14.28 5.57 9.11
C SER A 194 12.77 5.44 8.87
N GLU A 195 12.07 4.80 9.81
CA GLU A 195 10.64 4.48 9.68
C GLU A 195 9.74 5.73 9.64
N ASP A 196 10.13 6.79 10.35
CA ASP A 196 9.32 8.00 10.50
C ASP A 196 9.81 9.20 9.67
N ASP A 197 10.96 9.06 9.01
CA ASP A 197 11.61 10.16 8.30
C ASP A 197 11.99 9.75 6.86
N LEU A 198 11.34 10.38 5.88
CA LEU A 198 11.66 10.24 4.46
C LEU A 198 12.80 11.18 4.01
N GLY A 199 13.33 12.00 4.91
CA GLY A 199 14.37 13.00 4.65
C GLY A 199 13.86 14.29 4.02
N PHE A 200 12.54 14.51 3.99
CA PHE A 200 11.89 15.74 3.52
C PHE A 200 10.45 15.84 4.02
N ASP A 201 9.96 17.07 4.21
CA ASP A 201 8.58 17.32 4.64
C ASP A 201 7.57 16.98 3.52
N THR A 202 6.70 16.01 3.79
CA THR A 202 5.64 15.58 2.87
C THR A 202 4.41 16.46 2.93
N GLY A 203 4.32 17.34 3.92
CA GLY A 203 3.19 18.22 4.18
C GLY A 203 1.89 17.43 4.31
N GLU A 204 0.94 17.74 3.43
CA GLU A 204 -0.40 17.18 3.36
C GLU A 204 -0.52 16.00 2.38
N ALA A 205 0.59 15.47 1.86
CA ALA A 205 0.54 14.36 0.92
C ALA A 205 0.12 13.04 1.58
N ILE A 206 -0.61 12.23 0.83
CA ILE A 206 -0.92 10.83 1.13
C ILE A 206 0.36 10.01 0.98
N LEU A 207 0.68 9.16 1.96
CA LEU A 207 1.81 8.24 1.89
C LEU A 207 1.33 6.86 1.46
N ALA A 208 1.77 6.43 0.28
CA ALA A 208 1.66 5.05 -0.17
C ALA A 208 2.96 4.32 0.22
N LYS A 209 2.95 3.68 1.40
CA LYS A 209 4.18 3.20 2.04
C LYS A 209 4.13 1.72 2.41
N ALA A 210 5.22 1.00 2.14
CA ALA A 210 5.44 -0.34 2.67
C ALA A 210 6.06 -0.27 4.07
N SER A 211 5.76 -1.26 4.90
CA SER A 211 6.30 -1.36 6.28
C SER A 211 6.04 -0.10 7.11
N MET A 212 4.85 0.49 7.00
CA MET A 212 4.49 1.67 7.78
C MET A 212 4.28 1.27 9.25
N SER A 213 4.90 2.00 10.18
CA SER A 213 4.63 1.82 11.60
C SER A 213 3.19 2.18 11.93
N VAL A 214 2.54 1.39 12.79
CA VAL A 214 1.20 1.67 13.31
C VAL A 214 1.12 3.01 14.05
N THR A 215 2.24 3.50 14.58
CA THR A 215 2.30 4.80 15.27
C THR A 215 2.30 5.99 14.32
N SER A 216 2.62 5.76 13.04
CA SER A 216 2.85 6.81 12.04
C SER A 216 1.90 6.73 10.86
N PHE A 217 1.25 5.58 10.68
CA PHE A 217 0.16 5.36 9.73
C PHE A 217 -1.04 6.27 10.07
N ARG A 218 -1.54 7.05 9.10
CA ARG A 218 -2.77 7.84 9.27
C ARG A 218 -3.97 7.05 8.71
N PRO A 219 -4.81 6.42 9.55
CA PRO A 219 -5.89 5.57 9.06
C PRO A 219 -6.89 6.34 8.20
N GLY A 220 -7.32 5.71 7.09
CA GLY A 220 -8.22 6.31 6.11
C GLY A 220 -7.60 7.42 5.26
N PHE A 221 -6.34 7.79 5.48
CA PHE A 221 -5.62 8.81 4.71
C PHE A 221 -4.42 8.22 3.96
N ASP A 222 -3.56 7.48 4.66
CA ASP A 222 -2.42 6.80 4.06
C ASP A 222 -2.78 5.42 3.49
N ILE A 223 -1.93 4.93 2.59
CA ILE A 223 -2.13 3.68 1.86
C ILE A 223 -1.00 2.72 2.24
N SER A 224 -1.34 1.61 2.90
CA SER A 224 -0.40 0.51 3.10
C SER A 224 -0.28 -0.29 1.81
N ILE A 225 0.93 -0.36 1.27
CA ILE A 225 1.22 -1.12 0.04
C ILE A 225 2.19 -2.27 0.34
N PRO A 226 2.08 -3.40 -0.37
CA PRO A 226 3.03 -4.50 -0.20
C PRO A 226 4.43 -4.08 -0.66
N LEU A 227 5.45 -4.60 0.01
CA LEU A 227 6.82 -4.48 -0.46
C LEU A 227 7.04 -5.43 -1.65
N PHE A 228 7.21 -4.88 -2.85
CA PHE A 228 7.52 -5.66 -4.04
C PHE A 228 9.00 -5.51 -4.45
N HIS A 229 9.56 -6.61 -4.94
CA HIS A 229 10.95 -6.67 -5.38
C HIS A 229 11.14 -5.96 -6.73
N LYS A 230 12.37 -5.55 -7.06
CA LYS A 230 12.68 -4.84 -8.33
C LYS A 230 12.26 -5.64 -9.59
N ASN A 231 12.29 -6.96 -9.48
CA ASN A 231 11.93 -7.90 -10.54
C ASN A 231 10.42 -8.19 -10.60
N HIS A 232 9.59 -7.54 -9.77
CA HIS A 232 8.15 -7.69 -9.84
C HIS A 232 7.67 -7.25 -11.24
N PRO A 233 6.83 -8.06 -11.91
CA PRO A 233 6.29 -7.69 -13.21
C PRO A 233 5.39 -6.46 -13.07
N GLU A 234 5.44 -5.60 -14.06
CA GLU A 234 4.67 -4.34 -14.06
C GLU A 234 3.17 -4.60 -14.22
N LYS A 235 2.82 -5.57 -15.07
CA LYS A 235 1.45 -6.03 -15.28
C LYS A 235 1.32 -7.43 -14.70
N GLY A 236 0.12 -7.72 -14.18
CA GLY A 236 -0.22 -9.08 -13.76
C GLY A 236 0.02 -10.07 -14.91
N GLY A 237 0.42 -11.29 -14.55
CA GLY A 237 0.39 -12.42 -15.48
C GLY A 237 -1.03 -12.94 -15.66
N GLU A 238 -1.16 -14.22 -15.94
CA GLU A 238 -2.45 -14.90 -15.91
C GLU A 238 -3.21 -14.56 -14.61
N PRO A 239 -4.52 -14.28 -14.69
CA PRO A 239 -5.32 -14.08 -13.50
C PRO A 239 -5.03 -15.22 -12.53
N GLY A 240 -4.58 -14.89 -11.31
CA GLY A 240 -4.32 -15.91 -10.31
C GLY A 240 -5.55 -16.81 -10.15
N PHE A 241 -5.38 -18.04 -9.67
CA PHE A 241 -6.46 -19.02 -9.55
C PHE A 241 -7.63 -18.60 -8.64
N VAL A 242 -7.53 -17.44 -7.97
CA VAL A 242 -8.58 -16.87 -7.13
C VAL A 242 -9.62 -16.21 -8.01
N SER A 243 -10.56 -17.01 -8.53
CA SER A 243 -11.69 -16.55 -9.34
C SER A 243 -12.84 -15.97 -8.50
N THR A 244 -12.92 -16.33 -7.22
CA THR A 244 -13.96 -15.87 -6.29
C THR A 244 -13.38 -15.71 -4.89
N ASN A 245 -13.89 -14.75 -4.12
CA ASN A 245 -13.55 -14.57 -2.71
C ASN A 245 -14.36 -15.56 -1.88
N ASN A 246 -14.00 -16.85 -1.95
CA ASN A 246 -14.70 -17.89 -1.19
C ASN A 246 -14.42 -17.70 0.30
N PHE A 247 -15.45 -17.30 1.05
CA PHE A 247 -15.41 -17.23 2.50
C PHE A 247 -16.25 -18.37 3.10
N PRO A 248 -15.73 -19.17 4.05
CA PRO A 248 -14.36 -19.11 4.59
C PRO A 248 -13.33 -19.62 3.59
N ILE A 249 -12.16 -18.97 3.56
CA ILE A 249 -11.10 -19.32 2.62
C ILE A 249 -10.51 -20.67 3.04
N ASN A 250 -10.77 -21.72 2.25
CA ASN A 250 -10.11 -23.02 2.44
C ASN A 250 -8.68 -22.95 1.88
N LYS A 251 -7.76 -22.36 2.64
CA LYS A 251 -6.34 -22.29 2.26
C LYS A 251 -5.64 -23.58 2.71
N LYS A 252 -4.92 -24.23 1.80
CA LYS A 252 -4.00 -25.33 2.14
C LYS A 252 -2.91 -24.90 3.11
N TYR A 253 -2.41 -23.67 2.94
CA TYR A 253 -1.36 -23.08 3.77
C TYR A 253 -1.98 -22.01 4.68
N LEU A 254 -1.83 -22.19 5.98
CA LEU A 254 -2.12 -21.20 7.01
C LEU A 254 -1.12 -20.05 6.95
N LEU A 255 0.18 -20.36 6.77
CA LEU A 255 1.25 -19.38 6.73
C LEU A 255 2.33 -19.81 5.72
N ALA A 256 2.77 -18.87 4.89
CA ALA A 256 3.90 -19.04 3.99
C ALA A 256 4.87 -17.86 4.12
N PHE A 257 6.16 -18.15 4.29
CA PHE A 257 7.22 -17.14 4.37
C PHE A 257 8.43 -17.62 3.59
N LYS A 258 9.02 -16.69 2.82
CA LYS A 258 10.32 -16.87 2.18
C LYS A 258 11.19 -15.67 2.52
N GLY A 259 12.28 -15.85 3.26
CA GLY A 259 13.06 -14.72 3.75
C GLY A 259 14.50 -15.03 4.19
N LYS A 260 15.16 -14.04 4.81
CA LYS A 260 16.53 -14.19 5.32
C LYS A 260 16.54 -14.47 6.82
N ARG A 261 17.30 -15.49 7.23
CA ARG A 261 17.63 -15.81 8.62
C ARG A 261 19.02 -15.25 8.93
N TYR A 262 19.11 -14.33 9.88
CA TYR A 262 20.39 -13.74 10.24
C TYR A 262 21.06 -14.67 11.26
N VAL A 263 22.21 -15.23 10.90
CA VAL A 263 23.00 -16.10 11.79
C VAL A 263 23.73 -15.33 12.89
N HIS A 264 23.86 -14.00 12.74
CA HIS A 264 24.50 -13.10 13.70
C HIS A 264 23.86 -11.70 13.64
N GLY A 265 24.12 -10.86 14.64
CA GLY A 265 23.62 -9.48 14.70
C GLY A 265 22.27 -9.31 15.41
N ILE A 266 21.82 -8.07 15.57
CA ILE A 266 20.57 -7.76 16.28
C ILE A 266 19.37 -8.31 15.49
N GLY A 267 18.49 -9.04 16.16
CA GLY A 267 17.35 -9.72 15.54
C GLY A 267 17.66 -11.09 14.95
N SER A 268 18.91 -11.57 15.06
CA SER A 268 19.29 -12.94 14.71
C SER A 268 18.51 -13.97 15.52
N GLU A 269 18.40 -13.79 16.84
CA GLU A 269 17.63 -14.68 17.72
C GLU A 269 16.17 -14.86 17.25
N THR A 270 15.45 -13.75 17.06
CA THR A 270 14.05 -13.80 16.59
C THR A 270 13.90 -14.46 15.22
N ARG A 271 14.79 -14.12 14.27
CA ARG A 271 14.76 -14.72 12.93
C ARG A 271 15.17 -16.20 12.94
N ASN A 272 16.06 -16.57 13.86
CA ASN A 272 16.47 -17.95 14.07
C ASN A 272 15.32 -18.78 14.63
N SER A 273 14.42 -18.19 15.42
CA SER A 273 13.24 -18.91 15.91
C SER A 273 12.20 -19.22 14.83
N LEU A 274 12.23 -18.53 13.67
CA LEU A 274 11.19 -18.68 12.66
C LEU A 274 11.11 -20.10 12.09
N TYR A 275 12.24 -20.76 11.83
CA TYR A 275 12.20 -22.08 11.20
C TYR A 275 11.50 -23.13 12.08
N HIS A 276 11.48 -22.95 13.41
CA HIS A 276 10.79 -23.88 14.31
C HIS A 276 9.27 -23.90 14.13
N LEU A 277 8.70 -22.87 13.51
CA LEU A 277 7.28 -22.84 13.17
C LEU A 277 6.99 -23.62 11.87
N HIS A 278 8.02 -23.97 11.09
CA HIS A 278 7.85 -24.76 9.87
C HIS A 278 7.39 -26.18 10.20
N ASN A 279 6.27 -26.62 9.59
CA ASN A 279 5.69 -27.94 9.85
C ASN A 279 5.46 -28.77 8.58
N GLU A 280 5.95 -28.29 7.43
CA GLU A 280 5.83 -28.93 6.11
C GLU A 280 4.39 -29.24 5.61
N ARG A 281 3.36 -28.83 6.36
CA ARG A 281 1.95 -29.12 6.04
C ARG A 281 1.21 -27.86 5.62
N ASP A 282 0.96 -26.98 6.58
CA ASP A 282 0.20 -25.74 6.42
C ASP A 282 0.97 -24.49 6.87
N ILE A 283 2.11 -24.65 7.55
CA ILE A 283 3.04 -23.58 7.88
C ILE A 283 4.38 -23.84 7.16
N VAL A 284 4.62 -23.09 6.09
CA VAL A 284 5.80 -23.22 5.23
C VAL A 284 6.71 -22.00 5.42
N LEU A 285 7.86 -22.18 6.07
CA LEU A 285 8.80 -21.09 6.32
C LEU A 285 10.16 -21.48 5.78
N VAL A 286 10.52 -20.88 4.67
CA VAL A 286 11.74 -21.18 3.95
C VAL A 286 12.70 -20.01 4.09
N THR A 287 13.90 -20.25 4.60
CA THR A 287 14.83 -19.17 4.93
C THR A 287 16.20 -19.37 4.30
N THR A 288 16.93 -18.29 4.04
CA THR A 288 18.34 -18.35 3.65
C THR A 288 19.21 -17.65 4.68
N CYS A 289 20.34 -18.27 5.04
CA CYS A 289 21.38 -17.67 5.86
C CYS A 289 22.32 -16.75 5.06
N ARG A 290 22.16 -16.63 3.73
CA ARG A 290 23.01 -15.79 2.87
C ARG A 290 22.74 -14.30 3.13
N HIS A 291 23.40 -13.74 4.14
CA HIS A 291 23.25 -12.34 4.55
C HIS A 291 24.58 -11.65 4.88
N GLY A 292 24.85 -10.52 4.22
CA GLY A 292 26.12 -9.81 4.39
C GLY A 292 27.30 -10.53 3.73
N LYS A 293 28.53 -10.09 4.00
CA LYS A 293 29.75 -10.70 3.43
C LYS A 293 30.26 -11.88 4.28
N SER A 294 30.05 -11.83 5.59
CA SER A 294 30.60 -12.78 6.55
C SER A 294 29.68 -13.99 6.86
N TRP A 295 28.56 -14.17 6.16
CA TRP A 295 27.66 -15.29 6.45
C TRP A 295 28.32 -16.66 6.29
N LYS A 296 29.30 -16.80 5.38
CA LYS A 296 30.02 -18.07 5.19
C LYS A 296 30.86 -18.44 6.40
N GLU A 297 31.46 -17.45 7.05
CA GLU A 297 32.31 -17.61 8.23
C GLU A 297 31.47 -17.84 9.50
N LEU A 298 30.28 -17.24 9.54
CA LEU A 298 29.37 -17.25 10.69
C LEU A 298 28.21 -18.22 10.51
N LYS A 299 28.28 -19.14 9.53
CA LYS A 299 27.21 -20.10 9.28
C LYS A 299 27.10 -21.10 10.43
N ASP A 300 25.87 -21.42 10.81
CA ASP A 300 25.58 -22.52 11.72
C ASP A 300 25.36 -23.82 10.95
N GLU A 301 25.10 -24.90 11.70
CA GLU A 301 24.92 -26.25 11.16
C GLU A 301 23.69 -26.36 10.22
N ARG A 302 22.66 -25.52 10.43
CA ARG A 302 21.40 -25.55 9.66
C ARG A 302 21.47 -24.79 8.35
N CYS A 303 22.40 -23.84 8.22
CA CYS A 303 22.50 -22.93 7.06
C CYS A 303 22.55 -23.65 5.69
N ASP A 304 23.13 -24.84 5.60
CA ASP A 304 23.18 -25.61 4.34
C ASP A 304 21.80 -26.19 3.96
N GLU A 305 21.03 -26.67 4.94
CA GLU A 305 19.64 -27.15 4.77
C GLU A 305 18.72 -25.98 4.39
N ASP A 306 18.78 -24.89 5.16
CA ASP A 306 18.00 -23.67 4.91
C ASP A 306 18.18 -23.19 3.45
N ASN A 307 19.43 -23.09 2.97
CA ASN A 307 19.71 -22.67 1.61
C ASN A 307 19.19 -23.64 0.55
N THR A 308 19.23 -24.95 0.82
CA THR A 308 18.73 -25.97 -0.10
C THR A 308 17.22 -25.89 -0.23
N GLU A 309 16.50 -25.70 0.88
CA GLU A 309 15.06 -25.48 0.86
C GLU A 309 14.68 -24.15 0.21
N TYR A 310 15.49 -23.09 0.42
CA TYR A 310 15.27 -21.76 -0.16
C TYR A 310 15.42 -21.71 -1.67
N ASP A 311 16.37 -22.47 -2.20
CA ASP A 311 16.66 -22.50 -3.64
C ASP A 311 15.67 -23.42 -4.40
N ARG A 312 14.87 -24.24 -3.70
CA ARG A 312 13.78 -25.05 -4.25
C ARG A 312 12.55 -24.22 -4.63
#